data_AF-A0A0Q9WGL0-F1
#
_entry.id   AF-A0A0Q9WGL0-F1
#
_cell.length_a   1.000
_cell.length_b   1.000
_cell.length_c   1.000
_cell.angle_alpha   90.00
_cell.angle_beta   90.00
_cell.angle_gamma   90.00
#
_symmetry.space_group_name_H-M   'P 1'
#
loop_
_entity.id
_entity.type
_entity.pdbx_description
1 polymer ?
#
loop_
_entity_poly.entity_id
_entity_poly.type
_entity_poly.pdbx_seq_one_letter_code
_entity_poly.pdbx_strand_id
1 'polypeptide(L)'
;MPMRKKIQKVLECQRMYYRLIRMINELCTIFKYPLFLYLIYLVHYYALSGYTLIQMLFGKKLSAPSRNMNLIFIYTTIIEAAEFYILVSIAHMANTLHEHTFYVLRYPYPDLDLLERSNDWFALQLTWQNKNVHIFGIFIVSRQLVFLVFTSIVLHIIYMVQSDYNILRI
;
A
#
# COMPACT_ATOMS: atom_id res chain seq x y z
N MET A 1 -13.73 39.48 15.09
CA MET A 1 -14.19 38.06 15.07
C MET A 1 -13.26 37.09 14.29
N PRO A 2 -11.95 36.99 14.58
CA PRO A 2 -11.07 35.99 13.95
C PRO A 2 -11.15 34.59 14.60
N MET A 3 -11.42 34.51 15.91
CA MET A 3 -11.52 33.26 16.69
C MET A 3 -12.61 32.31 16.18
N ARG A 4 -13.82 32.83 15.92
CA ARG A 4 -14.96 32.01 15.45
C ARG A 4 -14.71 31.36 14.09
N LYS A 5 -13.99 32.05 13.20
CA LYS A 5 -13.58 31.52 11.88
C LYS A 5 -12.52 30.42 12.03
N LYS A 6 -11.61 30.51 13.00
CA LYS A 6 -10.62 29.47 13.29
C LYS A 6 -11.29 28.20 13.83
N ILE A 7 -12.20 28.34 14.80
CA ILE A 7 -12.95 27.21 15.37
C ILE A 7 -13.74 26.46 14.29
N GLN A 8 -14.43 27.19 13.40
CA GLN A 8 -15.17 26.58 12.31
C GLN A 8 -14.27 25.77 11.36
N LYS A 9 -13.09 26.30 11.01
CA LYS A 9 -12.11 25.58 10.18
C LYS A 9 -11.62 24.29 10.85
N VAL A 10 -11.35 24.31 12.16
CA VAL A 10 -10.93 23.11 12.89
C VAL A 10 -12.02 22.05 12.87
N LEU A 11 -13.28 22.43 13.13
CA LEU A 11 -14.42 21.51 13.07
C LEU A 11 -14.65 20.96 11.64
N GLU A 12 -14.44 21.78 10.61
CA GLU A 12 -14.49 21.33 9.22
C GLU A 12 -13.39 20.31 8.91
N CYS A 13 -12.15 20.55 9.37
CA CYS A 13 -11.05 19.59 9.25
C CYS A 13 -11.35 18.26 9.97
N GLN A 14 -11.87 18.31 11.21
CA GLN A 14 -12.29 17.11 11.94
C GLN A 14 -13.35 16.31 11.15
N ARG A 15 -14.36 16.98 10.58
CA ARG A 15 -15.39 16.33 9.74
C ARG A 15 -14.81 15.69 8.48
N MET A 16 -13.90 16.38 7.80
CA MET A 16 -13.22 15.82 6.62
C MET A 16 -12.40 14.58 7.01
N TYR A 17 -11.69 14.63 8.13
CA TYR A 17 -10.92 13.52 8.63
C TYR A 17 -11.81 12.32 9.00
N TYR A 18 -12.96 12.55 9.64
CA TYR A 18 -13.93 11.49 9.90
C TYR A 18 -14.43 10.79 8.63
N ARG A 19 -14.67 11.56 7.56
CA ARG A 19 -15.03 10.99 6.26
C ARG A 19 -13.90 10.13 5.70
N LEU A 20 -12.65 10.59 5.81
CA LEU A 20 -11.48 9.84 5.36
C LEU A 20 -11.35 8.51 6.10
N ILE A 21 -11.43 8.52 7.44
CA ILE A 21 -11.43 7.30 8.26
C ILE A 21 -12.51 6.33 7.79
N ARG A 22 -13.74 6.84 7.61
CA ARG A 22 -14.86 6.02 7.18
C ARG A 22 -14.61 5.38 5.81
N MET A 23 -14.09 6.15 4.85
CA MET A 23 -13.72 5.64 3.54
C MET A 23 -12.63 4.56 3.62
N ILE A 24 -11.62 4.73 4.48
CA ILE A 24 -10.56 3.73 4.68
C ILE A 24 -11.16 2.44 5.27
N ASN A 25 -12.05 2.54 6.25
CA ASN A 25 -12.71 1.38 6.85
C ASN A 25 -13.64 0.66 5.85
N GLU A 26 -14.40 1.41 5.06
CA GLU A 26 -15.23 0.86 3.98
C GLU A 26 -14.36 0.16 2.93
N LEU A 27 -13.23 0.76 2.54
CA LEU A 27 -12.29 0.15 1.62
C LEU A 27 -11.71 -1.16 2.18
N CYS A 28 -11.27 -1.18 3.45
CA CYS A 28 -10.72 -2.39 4.07
C CYS A 28 -11.77 -3.51 4.18
N THR A 29 -13.03 -3.17 4.47
CA THR A 29 -14.10 -4.16 4.64
C THR A 29 -14.60 -4.73 3.32
N ILE A 30 -14.71 -3.90 2.29
CA ILE A 30 -15.16 -4.31 0.95
C ILE A 30 -14.04 -5.03 0.20
N PHE A 31 -12.82 -4.49 0.22
CA PHE A 31 -11.72 -4.96 -0.62
C PHE A 31 -10.78 -5.97 0.06
N LYS A 32 -11.08 -6.48 1.27
CA LYS A 32 -10.23 -7.47 1.94
C LYS A 32 -9.91 -8.71 1.09
N TYR A 33 -10.91 -9.33 0.46
CA TYR A 33 -10.70 -10.52 -0.37
C TYR A 33 -10.05 -10.16 -1.72
N PRO A 34 -10.55 -9.15 -2.46
CA PRO A 34 -9.89 -8.72 -3.70
C PRO A 34 -8.42 -8.34 -3.52
N LEU A 35 -8.07 -7.57 -2.49
CA LEU A 35 -6.68 -7.17 -2.23
C LEU A 35 -5.78 -8.35 -1.89
N PHE A 36 -6.30 -9.33 -1.15
CA PHE A 36 -5.54 -10.54 -0.83
C PHE A 36 -5.27 -11.40 -2.08
N LEU A 37 -6.30 -11.65 -2.88
CA LEU A 37 -6.15 -12.38 -4.14
C LEU A 37 -5.25 -11.63 -5.11
N TYR A 38 -5.37 -10.31 -5.16
CA TYR A 38 -4.51 -9.44 -5.94
C TYR A 38 -3.05 -9.55 -5.51
N LEU A 39 -2.75 -9.55 -4.20
CA LEU A 39 -1.38 -9.75 -3.72
C LEU A 39 -0.79 -11.10 -4.13
N ILE A 40 -1.56 -12.19 -4.05
CA ILE A 40 -1.11 -13.52 -4.49
C ILE A 40 -0.85 -13.53 -5.99
N TYR A 41 -1.79 -12.99 -6.77
CA TYR A 41 -1.66 -12.85 -8.22
C TYR A 41 -0.40 -12.07 -8.59
N LEU A 42 -0.19 -10.93 -7.93
CA LEU A 42 0.92 -10.03 -8.15
C LEU A 42 2.28 -10.68 -7.86
N VAL A 43 2.40 -11.43 -6.74
CA VAL A 43 3.61 -12.23 -6.44
C VAL A 43 3.88 -13.26 -7.53
N HIS A 44 2.86 -14.02 -7.93
CA HIS A 44 3.01 -15.05 -8.96
C HIS A 44 3.43 -14.45 -10.31
N TYR A 45 2.75 -13.38 -10.73
CA TYR A 45 2.98 -12.73 -12.01
C TYR A 45 4.36 -12.06 -12.07
N TYR A 46 4.78 -11.37 -11.00
CA TYR A 46 6.14 -10.80 -10.94
C TYR A 46 7.23 -11.85 -10.95
N ALA A 47 7.04 -12.98 -10.25
CA ALA A 47 8.02 -14.05 -10.27
C ALA A 47 8.19 -14.60 -11.70
N LEU A 48 7.09 -14.83 -12.42
CA LEU A 48 7.12 -15.29 -13.80
C LEU A 48 7.74 -14.25 -14.74
N SER A 49 7.39 -12.97 -14.59
CA SER A 49 7.92 -11.87 -15.40
C SER A 49 9.41 -11.67 -15.18
N GLY A 50 9.87 -11.66 -13.93
CA GLY A 50 11.29 -11.60 -13.60
C GLY A 50 12.07 -12.79 -14.17
N TYR A 51 11.48 -13.98 -14.13
CA TYR A 51 12.07 -15.17 -14.73
C TYR A 51 12.21 -15.06 -16.26
N THR A 52 11.13 -14.67 -16.96
CA THR A 52 11.18 -14.48 -18.42
C THR A 52 12.16 -13.38 -18.81
N LEU A 53 12.31 -12.32 -18.01
CA LEU A 53 13.31 -11.28 -18.22
C LEU A 53 14.74 -11.82 -18.13
N ILE A 54 15.05 -12.67 -17.13
CA ILE A 54 16.36 -13.33 -17.03
C ILE A 54 16.59 -14.26 -18.22
N GLN A 55 15.59 -15.04 -18.62
CA GLN A 55 15.68 -15.89 -19.81
C GLN A 55 15.91 -15.09 -21.10
N MET A 56 15.33 -13.91 -21.23
CA MET A 56 15.56 -13.04 -22.40
C MET A 56 16.95 -12.42 -22.43
N LEU A 57 17.54 -12.13 -21.26
CA LEU A 57 18.88 -11.54 -21.16
C LEU A 57 20.00 -12.57 -21.30
N PHE A 58 19.82 -13.76 -20.71
CA PHE A 58 20.88 -14.77 -20.57
C PHE A 58 20.57 -16.12 -21.24
N GLY A 59 19.33 -16.34 -21.69
CA GLY A 59 18.88 -17.59 -22.30
C GLY A 59 19.14 -17.69 -23.81
N LYS A 60 18.83 -18.86 -24.39
CA LYS A 60 18.95 -19.11 -25.83
C LYS A 60 17.95 -18.25 -26.62
N LYS A 61 18.30 -17.87 -27.85
CA LYS A 61 17.47 -17.02 -28.73
C LYS A 61 16.06 -17.61 -28.89
N LEU A 62 15.09 -16.92 -28.29
CA LEU A 62 13.66 -17.14 -28.49
C LEU A 62 13.24 -16.77 -29.92
N SER A 63 12.19 -17.41 -30.44
CA SER A 63 11.64 -17.07 -31.76
C SER A 63 11.06 -15.64 -31.75
N ALA A 64 11.18 -14.91 -32.88
CA ALA A 64 10.74 -13.51 -32.98
C ALA A 64 9.31 -13.22 -32.47
N PRO A 65 8.26 -14.03 -32.75
CA PRO A 65 6.92 -13.76 -32.22
C PRO A 65 6.82 -13.95 -30.70
N SER A 66 7.54 -14.92 -30.14
CA SER A 66 7.57 -15.15 -28.69
C SER A 66 8.25 -13.99 -27.93
N ARG A 67 9.24 -13.34 -28.55
CA ARG A 67 9.93 -12.18 -27.96
C ARG A 67 9.02 -10.97 -27.80
N ASN A 68 8.20 -10.66 -28.80
CA ASN A 68 7.30 -9.49 -28.75
C ASN A 68 6.22 -9.66 -27.67
N MET A 69 5.65 -10.87 -27.54
CA MET A 69 4.68 -11.17 -26.49
C MET A 69 5.30 -11.04 -25.09
N ASN A 70 6.54 -11.52 -24.90
CA ASN A 70 7.24 -11.39 -23.62
C ASN A 70 7.55 -9.93 -23.27
N LEU A 71 7.86 -9.07 -24.26
CA LEU A 71 8.06 -7.64 -24.01
C LEU A 71 6.77 -6.94 -23.58
N ILE A 72 5.64 -7.27 -24.21
CA ILE A 72 4.33 -6.75 -23.79
C ILE A 72 4.02 -7.19 -22.37
N PHE A 73 4.27 -8.47 -22.05
CA PHE A 73 4.09 -9.03 -20.71
C PHE A 73 4.95 -8.33 -19.64
N ILE A 74 6.22 -8.05 -19.94
CA ILE A 74 7.09 -7.29 -19.03
C ILE A 74 6.56 -5.86 -18.86
N TYR A 75 6.08 -5.22 -19.94
CA TYR A 75 5.54 -3.88 -19.88
C TYR A 75 4.25 -3.79 -19.05
N THR A 76 3.32 -4.73 -19.22
CA THR A 76 2.10 -4.80 -18.39
C THR A 76 2.46 -5.01 -16.92
N THR A 77 3.47 -5.85 -16.66
CA THR A 77 3.98 -6.07 -15.30
C THR A 77 4.52 -4.78 -14.67
N ILE A 78 5.23 -3.94 -15.42
CA ILE A 78 5.74 -2.64 -14.92
C ILE A 78 4.58 -1.68 -14.58
N ILE A 79 3.52 -1.67 -15.40
CA ILE A 79 2.33 -0.85 -15.13
C ILE A 79 1.66 -1.30 -13.83
N GLU A 80 1.42 -2.60 -13.65
CA GLU A 80 0.85 -3.15 -12.40
C GLU A 80 1.72 -2.80 -11.18
N ALA A 81 3.05 -2.71 -11.35
CA ALA A 81 3.97 -2.35 -10.27
C ALA A 81 3.82 -0.89 -9.86
N ALA A 82 3.63 -0.01 -10.85
CA ALA A 82 3.33 1.39 -10.61
C ALA A 82 1.99 1.57 -9.89
N GLU A 83 0.94 0.83 -10.29
CA GLU A 83 -0.37 0.86 -9.65
C GLU A 83 -0.30 0.42 -8.18
N PHE A 84 0.38 -0.71 -7.92
CA PHE A 84 0.58 -1.18 -6.55
C PHE A 84 1.39 -0.19 -5.71
N TYR A 85 2.43 0.43 -6.29
CA TYR A 85 3.20 1.47 -5.62
C TYR A 85 2.36 2.70 -5.26
N ILE A 86 1.45 3.12 -6.15
CA ILE A 86 0.51 4.22 -5.89
C ILE A 86 -0.40 3.85 -4.71
N LEU A 87 -0.97 2.64 -4.70
CA LEU A 87 -1.81 2.17 -3.60
C LEU A 87 -1.09 2.20 -2.26
N VAL A 88 0.15 1.69 -2.22
CA VAL A 88 0.99 1.71 -1.01
C VAL A 88 1.33 3.14 -0.61
N SER A 89 1.58 4.03 -1.56
CA SER A 89 1.87 5.44 -1.29
C SER A 89 0.68 6.16 -0.68
N ILE A 90 -0.54 5.89 -1.17
CA ILE A 90 -1.78 6.41 -0.58
C ILE A 90 -1.95 5.89 0.85
N ALA A 91 -1.77 4.59 1.08
CA ALA A 91 -1.85 4.00 2.42
C ALA A 91 -0.83 4.61 3.38
N HIS A 92 0.41 4.83 2.91
CA HIS A 92 1.45 5.49 3.70
C HIS A 92 1.14 6.97 3.98
N MET A 93 0.60 7.70 3.00
CA MET A 93 0.17 9.08 3.18
C MET A 93 -0.98 9.19 4.19
N ALA A 94 -1.93 8.26 4.17
CA ALA A 94 -3.00 8.19 5.16
C ALA A 94 -2.46 7.95 6.58
N ASN A 95 -1.49 7.03 6.74
CA ASN A 95 -0.88 6.78 8.04
C ASN A 95 -0.05 7.97 8.54
N THR A 96 0.76 8.59 7.69
CA THR A 96 1.54 9.80 8.07
C THR A 96 0.62 10.97 8.43
N LEU A 97 -0.46 11.19 7.67
CA LEU A 97 -1.48 12.18 8.00
C LEU A 97 -2.12 11.91 9.38
N HIS A 98 -2.35 10.64 9.71
CA HIS A 98 -2.83 10.24 11.02
C HIS A 98 -1.84 10.57 12.15
N GLU A 99 -0.56 10.20 11.98
CA GLU A 99 0.50 10.49 12.95
C GLU A 99 0.65 12.00 13.19
N HIS A 100 0.68 12.80 12.12
CA HIS A 100 0.74 14.25 12.23
C HIS A 100 -0.49 14.84 12.89
N THR A 101 -1.69 14.36 12.55
CA THR A 101 -2.94 14.84 13.17
C THR A 101 -2.94 14.52 14.67
N PHE A 102 -2.52 13.31 15.04
CA PHE A 102 -2.42 12.90 16.43
C PHE A 102 -1.41 13.75 17.22
N TYR A 103 -0.26 14.07 16.61
CA TYR A 103 0.74 14.95 17.19
C TYR A 103 0.19 16.36 17.44
N VAL A 104 -0.51 16.94 16.47
CA VAL A 104 -1.11 18.29 16.59
C VAL A 104 -2.18 18.33 17.67
N LEU A 105 -2.99 17.28 17.80
CA LEU A 105 -4.05 17.21 18.81
C LEU A 105 -3.51 17.07 20.25
N ARG A 106 -2.26 16.65 20.42
CA ARG A 106 -1.63 16.52 21.74
C ARG A 106 -1.23 17.87 22.36
N TYR A 107 -1.23 18.95 21.58
CA TYR A 107 -0.95 20.29 22.09
C TYR A 107 -2.19 20.90 22.73
N PRO A 108 -2.16 21.26 24.03
CA PRO A 108 -3.27 21.92 24.69
C PRO A 108 -3.52 23.30 24.07
N TYR A 109 -4.78 23.63 23.80
CA TYR A 109 -5.20 24.96 23.37
C TYR A 109 -5.68 25.74 24.60
N PRO A 110 -4.87 26.66 25.15
CA PRO A 110 -5.10 27.22 26.49
C PRO A 110 -6.33 28.15 26.65
N ASP A 111 -7.11 28.41 25.60
CA ASP A 111 -8.13 29.48 25.61
C ASP A 111 -9.55 29.03 25.19
N LEU A 112 -9.83 27.73 24.99
CA LEU A 112 -11.11 27.27 24.42
C LEU A 112 -11.60 25.91 24.98
N ASP A 113 -12.28 25.93 26.14
CA ASP A 113 -12.84 24.73 26.80
C ASP A 113 -13.67 23.81 25.87
N LEU A 114 -14.48 24.39 24.98
CA LEU A 114 -15.32 23.64 24.02
C LEU A 114 -14.50 22.97 22.92
N LEU A 115 -13.41 23.61 22.48
CA LEU A 115 -12.52 23.07 21.45
C LEU A 115 -11.59 22.01 22.04
N GLU A 116 -11.15 22.22 23.28
CA GLU A 116 -10.37 21.26 24.05
C GLU A 116 -11.13 19.94 24.20
N ARG A 117 -12.39 20.00 24.68
CA ARG A 117 -13.22 18.82 24.80
C ARG A 117 -13.46 18.11 23.46
N SER A 118 -13.70 18.83 22.36
CA SER A 118 -13.91 18.17 21.06
C SER A 118 -12.62 17.55 20.51
N ASN A 119 -11.47 18.19 20.72
CA ASN A 119 -10.17 17.66 20.35
C ASN A 119 -9.82 16.41 21.16
N ASP A 120 -10.12 16.40 22.46
CA ASP A 120 -9.89 15.23 23.32
C ASP A 120 -10.71 14.02 22.88
N TRP A 121 -12.01 14.23 22.62
CA TRP A 121 -12.89 13.18 22.08
C TRP A 121 -12.39 12.68 20.73
N PHE A 122 -11.94 13.59 19.86
CA PHE A 122 -11.39 13.23 18.56
C PHE A 122 -10.08 12.46 18.70
N ALA A 123 -9.15 12.89 19.55
CA ALA A 123 -7.89 12.20 19.82
C ALA A 123 -8.13 10.80 20.40
N LEU A 124 -9.09 10.65 21.31
CA LEU A 124 -9.48 9.37 21.88
C LEU A 124 -10.04 8.43 20.81
N GLN A 125 -10.90 8.95 19.93
CA GLN A 125 -11.41 8.18 18.80
C GLN A 125 -10.30 7.78 17.81
N LEU A 126 -9.36 8.67 17.50
CA LEU A 126 -8.20 8.36 16.67
C LEU A 126 -7.30 7.29 17.27
N THR A 127 -7.23 7.22 18.61
CA THR A 127 -6.47 6.19 19.32
C THR A 127 -7.10 4.82 19.14
N TRP A 128 -8.43 4.74 19.04
CA TRP A 128 -9.19 3.49 18.90
C TRP A 128 -9.43 3.04 17.46
N GLN A 129 -9.27 3.93 16.48
CA GLN A 129 -9.49 3.61 15.07
C GLN A 129 -8.29 2.89 14.46
N ASN A 130 -8.55 1.90 13.61
CA ASN A 130 -7.51 1.26 12.80
C ASN A 130 -6.93 2.28 11.83
N LYS A 131 -5.63 2.54 11.98
CA LYS A 131 -4.90 3.63 11.31
C LYS A 131 -4.43 3.25 9.91
N ASN A 132 -4.34 1.96 9.67
CA ASN A 132 -3.75 1.42 8.45
C ASN A 132 -4.79 0.74 7.58
N VAL A 133 -4.47 0.64 6.30
CA VAL A 133 -5.20 -0.24 5.38
C VAL A 133 -4.81 -1.69 5.72
N HIS A 134 -5.77 -2.43 6.28
CA HIS A 134 -5.56 -3.81 6.70
C HIS A 134 -6.23 -4.78 5.73
N ILE A 135 -5.53 -5.86 5.41
CA ILE A 135 -6.08 -7.02 4.70
C ILE A 135 -6.24 -8.14 5.73
N PHE A 136 -7.49 -8.55 5.98
CA PHE A 136 -7.89 -9.52 7.03
C PHE A 136 -7.45 -9.16 8.47
N GLY A 137 -7.03 -7.92 8.73
CA GLY A 137 -6.44 -7.54 10.02
C GLY A 137 -5.03 -8.05 10.25
N ILE A 138 -4.46 -8.82 9.30
CA ILE A 138 -3.14 -9.46 9.42
C ILE A 138 -2.10 -8.69 8.62
N PHE A 139 -2.38 -8.38 7.35
CA PHE A 139 -1.43 -7.67 6.50
C PHE A 139 -1.72 -6.18 6.54
N ILE A 140 -0.70 -5.42 6.88
CA ILE A 140 -0.72 -3.96 6.88
C ILE A 140 -0.13 -3.50 5.54
N VAL A 141 -0.94 -2.85 4.70
CA VAL A 141 -0.45 -2.26 3.45
C VAL A 141 0.49 -1.11 3.82
N SER A 142 1.78 -1.42 3.77
CA SER A 142 2.86 -0.56 4.22
C SER A 142 4.10 -0.81 3.36
N ARG A 143 5.09 0.09 3.45
CA ARG A 143 6.38 -0.10 2.76
C ARG A 143 7.09 -1.40 3.19
N GLN A 144 6.86 -1.86 4.41
CA GLN A 144 7.41 -3.13 4.91
C GLN A 144 6.82 -4.33 4.16
N LEU A 145 5.51 -4.32 3.88
CA LEU A 145 4.87 -5.37 3.09
C LEU A 145 5.44 -5.41 1.67
N VAL A 146 5.69 -4.24 1.05
CA VAL A 146 6.34 -4.18 -0.26
C VAL A 146 7.72 -4.82 -0.24
N PHE A 147 8.53 -4.52 0.78
CA PHE A 147 9.85 -5.12 0.91
C PHE A 147 9.78 -6.64 1.06
N LEU A 148 8.83 -7.15 1.86
CA LEU A 148 8.62 -8.58 2.03
C LEU A 148 8.16 -9.26 0.73
N VAL A 149 7.23 -8.63 0.01
CA VAL A 149 6.76 -9.12 -1.30
C VAL A 149 7.91 -9.14 -2.31
N PHE A 150 8.69 -8.05 -2.40
CA PHE A 150 9.83 -7.95 -3.29
C PHE A 150 10.90 -9.01 -3.01
N THR A 151 11.26 -9.20 -1.74
CA THR A 151 12.24 -10.23 -1.35
C THR A 151 11.74 -11.64 -1.66
N SER A 152 10.45 -11.92 -1.42
CA SER A 152 9.82 -13.21 -1.80
C SER A 152 9.87 -13.46 -3.31
N ILE A 153 9.61 -12.43 -4.13
CA ILE A 153 9.66 -12.50 -5.59
C ILE A 153 11.09 -12.80 -6.06
N VAL A 154 12.07 -12.02 -5.58
CA VAL A 154 13.49 -12.21 -5.96
C VAL A 154 13.95 -13.62 -5.59
N LEU A 155 13.61 -14.09 -4.39
CA LEU A 155 13.95 -15.44 -3.96
C LEU A 155 13.33 -16.52 -4.87
N HIS A 156 12.06 -16.37 -5.24
CA HIS A 156 11.39 -17.29 -6.17
C HIS A 156 12.04 -17.30 -7.56
N ILE A 157 12.43 -16.14 -8.07
CA ILE A 157 13.13 -16.03 -9.35
C ILE A 157 14.46 -16.78 -9.28
N ILE A 158 15.23 -16.60 -8.21
CA ILE A 158 16.50 -17.32 -8.01
C ILE A 158 16.27 -18.83 -7.99
N TYR A 159 15.25 -19.32 -7.26
CA TYR A 159 14.93 -20.74 -7.22
C TYR A 159 14.54 -21.29 -8.60
N MET A 160 13.73 -20.58 -9.37
CA MET A 160 13.36 -21.00 -10.72
C MET A 160 14.58 -21.08 -11.65
N VAL A 161 15.44 -20.06 -11.62
CA VAL A 161 16.68 -20.05 -12.41
C VAL A 161 17.60 -21.20 -12.01
N GLN A 162 17.80 -21.44 -10.71
CA GLN A 162 18.61 -22.55 -10.21
C GLN A 162 18.04 -23.92 -10.61
N SER A 163 16.72 -24.08 -10.56
CA SER A 163 16.05 -25.32 -10.98
C SER A 163 16.34 -25.63 -12.45
N ASP A 164 16.25 -24.65 -13.35
CA ASP A 164 16.56 -24.83 -14.77
C ASP A 164 18.04 -25.19 -15.00
N TYR A 165 18.97 -24.58 -14.27
CA TYR A 165 20.38 -24.94 -14.33
C TYR A 165 20.65 -26.37 -13.85
N ASN A 166 19.94 -26.85 -12.83
CA ASN A 166 20.07 -28.21 -12.34
C ASN A 166 19.53 -29.24 -13.36
N ILE A 167 18.45 -28.92 -14.05
CA ILE A 167 17.88 -29.78 -15.11
C ILE A 167 18.83 -29.89 -16.31
N LEU A 168 19.54 -28.82 -16.66
CA LEU A 168 20.52 -28.79 -17.77
C LEU A 168 21.86 -29.46 -17.44
N ARG A 169 22.09 -29.87 -16.18
CA ARG A 169 23.37 -30.46 -15.71
C ARG A 169 23.36 -31.99 -15.64
N ILE A 170 22.34 -32.63 -16.21
CA ILE A 170 22.24 -34.08 -16.46
C ILE A 170 22.38 -34.29 -17.98
#